data_AF-A0A6G0Z3Y1-F1
#
_entry.id   AF-A0A6G0Z3Y1-F1
#
_cell.length_a   1.000
_cell.length_b   1.000
_cell.length_c   1.000
_cell.angle_alpha   90.00
_cell.angle_beta   90.00
_cell.angle_gamma   90.00
#
_symmetry.space_group_name_H-M   'P 1'
#
loop_
_entity.id
_entity.type
_entity.pdbx_description
1 polymer ?
#
loop_
_entity_poly.entity_id
_entity_poly.type
_entity_poly.pdbx_seq_one_letter_code
_entity_poly.pdbx_strand_id
1 'polypeptide(L)' 'MNRTEPDQCQTCGKTSTVEHLICHCRKFADIRTKLNIEDNLEHALSPQPINIQKIFNYLKLTKLYQLI' A
#
# COMPACT_ATOMS: atom_id res chain seq x y z
N MET A 1 20.44 15.05 0.89
CA MET A 1 19.40 14.07 0.51
C MET A 1 19.47 12.94 1.52
N ASN A 2 18.58 12.93 2.51
CA ASN A 2 18.51 11.83 3.47
C ASN A 2 18.03 10.59 2.72
N ARG A 3 18.94 9.65 2.44
CA ARG A 3 18.57 8.29 2.05
C ARG A 3 18.05 7.63 3.31
N THR A 4 16.79 7.89 3.65
CA THR A 4 16.09 7.15 4.69
C THR A 4 16.16 5.69 4.26
N GLU A 5 16.84 4.87 5.07
CA GLU A 5 16.90 3.42 4.86
C GLU A 5 15.48 2.92 4.59
N PRO A 6 15.30 2.01 3.62
CA PRO A 6 13.96 1.67 3.19
C PRO A 6 13.22 1.04 4.36
N ASP A 7 12.19 1.75 4.83
CA ASP A 7 11.46 1.45 6.06
C ASP A 7 11.08 -0.04 6.05
N GLN A 8 11.63 -0.85 6.96
CA GLN A 8 11.27 -2.28 6.96
C GLN A 8 9.88 -2.43 7.57
N CYS A 9 9.02 -3.17 6.89
CA CYS A 9 7.69 -3.46 7.42
C CYS A 9 7.86 -4.28 8.70
N GLN A 10 7.63 -3.68 9.86
CA GLN A 10 7.79 -4.35 11.17
C GLN A 10 6.96 -5.63 11.29
N THR A 11 5.86 -5.74 10.54
CA THR A 11 4.99 -6.92 10.52
C THR A 11 5.50 -8.04 9.61
N CYS A 12 6.20 -7.70 8.53
CA CYS A 12 6.61 -8.66 7.51
C CYS A 12 8.13 -8.93 7.49
N GLY A 13 8.92 -8.11 8.18
CA GLY A 13 10.39 -8.17 8.18
C GLY A 13 11.04 -7.90 6.82
N LYS A 14 10.25 -7.42 5.84
CA LYS A 14 10.70 -7.10 4.48
C LYS A 14 10.79 -5.59 4.28
N THR A 15 11.59 -5.18 3.32
CA THR A 15 11.64 -3.82 2.80
C THR A 15 10.24 -3.32 2.44
N SER A 16 9.78 -2.21 3.02
CA SER A 16 8.49 -1.60 2.66
C SER A 16 8.61 -0.87 1.33
N THR A 17 8.51 -1.62 0.25
CA THR A 17 8.26 -1.07 -1.08
C THR A 17 6.77 -0.73 -1.23
N VAL A 18 6.45 0.14 -2.19
CA VAL A 18 5.04 0.45 -2.54
C VAL A 18 4.28 -0.82 -2.89
N GLU A 19 4.91 -1.73 -3.65
CA GLU A 19 4.36 -3.06 -3.96
C GLU A 19 4.09 -3.87 -2.69
N HIS A 20 5.05 -3.94 -1.77
CA HIS A 20 4.85 -4.65 -0.52
C HIS A 20 3.69 -4.04 0.25
N LEU A 21 3.70 -2.72 0.46
CA LEU A 21 2.68 -2.02 1.23
C LEU A 21 1.30 -2.22 0.64
N ILE A 22 1.11 -2.15 -0.67
CA ILE A 22 -0.21 -2.20 -1.32
C ILE A 22 -0.66 -3.65 -1.56
N CYS A 23 0.20 -4.52 -2.10
CA CYS A 23 -0.18 -5.85 -2.56
C CYS A 23 0.20 -6.98 -1.61
N HIS A 24 1.22 -6.85 -0.75
CA HIS A 24 1.75 -8.02 -0.02
C HIS A 24 1.88 -7.85 1.50
N CYS A 25 1.56 -6.69 2.03
CA CYS A 25 1.76 -6.39 3.45
C CYS A 25 0.66 -7.06 4.28
N ARG A 26 1.06 -7.92 5.21
CA ARG A 26 0.13 -8.60 6.14
C ARG A 26 -0.55 -7.63 7.09
N LYS A 27 0.12 -6.53 7.46
CA LYS A 27 -0.44 -5.49 8.34
C LYS A 27 -1.74 -4.90 7.79
N PHE A 28 -1.88 -4.86 6.48
CA PHE A 28 -3.00 -4.23 5.80
C PHE A 28 -3.85 -5.21 5.00
N ALA A 29 -3.69 -6.52 5.24
CA ALA A 29 -4.45 -7.56 4.57
C ALA A 29 -5.96 -7.36 4.73
N ASP A 30 -6.44 -7.07 5.94
CA ASP A 30 -7.84 -6.75 6.21
C ASP A 30 -8.36 -5.57 5.38
N ILE A 31 -7.58 -4.49 5.28
CA ILE A 31 -7.97 -3.28 4.55
C ILE A 31 -7.99 -3.58 3.04
N ARG A 32 -7.00 -4.35 2.54
CA ARG A 32 -6.93 -4.79 1.14
C ARG A 32 -8.14 -5.64 0.77
N THR A 33 -8.49 -6.62 1.60
CA THR A 33 -9.69 -7.45 1.40
C THR A 33 -10.96 -6.62 1.44
N LYS A 34 -11.07 -5.68 2.40
CA LYS A 34 -12.24 -4.81 2.54
C LYS A 34 -12.44 -3.87 1.34
N LEU A 35 -11.36 -3.35 0.78
CA LEU A 35 -11.38 -2.45 -0.38
C LEU A 35 -11.34 -3.19 -1.71
N ASN A 36 -11.20 -4.52 -1.69
CA ASN A 36 -11.06 -5.37 -2.88
C ASN A 36 -9.97 -4.81 -3.82
N ILE A 37 -8.78 -4.56 -3.24
CA ILE A 37 -7.60 -4.14 -4.01
C ILE A 37 -6.92 -5.39 -4.55
N GLU A 38 -6.60 -5.35 -5.83
CA GLU A 38 -5.90 -6.43 -6.52
C GLU A 38 -4.52 -6.67 -5.89
N ASP A 39 -4.10 -7.93 -5.86
CA ASP A 39 -2.74 -8.31 -5.45
C ASP A 39 -1.70 -7.97 -6.54
N ASN A 40 -2.15 -7.51 -7.72
CA ASN A 40 -1.29 -6.99 -8.77
C ASN A 40 -1.17 -5.45 -8.69
N LEU A 41 0.06 -4.96 -8.58
CA LEU A 41 0.35 -3.54 -8.45
C LEU A 41 -0.11 -2.70 -9.64
N GLU A 42 0.05 -3.22 -10.87
CA GLU A 42 -0.32 -2.51 -12.09
C GLU A 42 -1.83 -2.29 -12.18
N HIS A 43 -2.62 -3.29 -11.81
CA HIS A 43 -4.07 -3.14 -11.70
C HIS A 43 -4.48 -2.24 -10.54
N ALA A 44 -3.85 -2.40 -9.37
CA ALA A 44 -4.13 -1.58 -8.19
C ALA A 44 -3.85 -0.09 -8.44
N LEU A 45 -2.76 0.24 -9.15
CA LEU A 45 -2.37 1.60 -9.52
C LEU A 45 -2.85 2.01 -10.92
N SER A 46 -3.71 1.22 -11.55
CA SER A 46 -4.27 1.54 -12.86
C SER A 46 -4.98 2.90 -12.81
N PRO A 47 -4.88 3.73 -13.86
CA PRO A 47 -5.51 5.06 -13.90
C PRO A 47 -7.05 5.02 -13.96
N GLN A 48 -7.66 3.87 -13.69
CA GLN A 48 -9.10 3.75 -13.55
C GLN A 48 -9.57 4.49 -12.29
N PRO A 49 -10.62 5.33 -12.40
CA PRO A 49 -11.10 6.15 -11.29
C PRO A 49 -11.49 5.32 -10.06
N ILE A 50 -11.99 4.09 -10.28
CA ILE A 50 -12.35 3.18 -9.19
C ILE A 50 -11.14 2.67 -8.42
N ASN A 51 -10.03 2.39 -9.12
CA ASN A 51 -8.79 1.92 -8.51
C ASN A 51 -8.08 3.06 -7.79
N ILE A 52 -8.07 4.26 -8.38
CA ILE A 52 -7.59 5.48 -7.73
C ILE A 52 -8.35 5.72 -6.42
N GLN A 53 -9.68 5.63 -6.43
CA GLN A 53 -10.49 5.84 -5.22
C GLN A 53 -10.20 4.78 -4.15
N LYS A 54 -10.05 3.50 -4.54
CA LYS A 54 -9.64 2.41 -3.63
C LYS A 54 -8.27 2.68 -3.01
N ILE A 55 -7.27 3.08 -3.80
CA ILE A 55 -5.92 3.39 -3.33
C ILE A 55 -5.92 4.62 -2.41
N PHE A 56 -6.65 5.68 -2.75
CA PHE A 56 -6.78 6.84 -1.86
C PHE A 56 -7.40 6.46 -0.51
N ASN A 57 -8.46 5.65 -0.54
CA ASN A 57 -9.10 5.19 0.69
C ASN A 57 -8.17 4.26 1.49
N TYR A 58 -7.39 3.43 0.81
CA TYR A 58 -6.35 2.61 1.40
C TYR A 58 -5.30 3.45 2.11
N LEU A 59 -4.71 4.44 1.43
CA LEU A 59 -3.69 5.34 2.00
C LEU A 59 -4.24 6.10 3.23
N LYS A 60 -5.53 6.49 3.19
CA LYS A 60 -6.20 7.14 4.31
C LYS A 60 -6.38 6.21 5.52
N LEU A 61 -6.83 4.97 5.28
CA LEU A 61 -7.08 3.98 6.34
C LEU A 61 -5.78 3.44 6.95
N THR A 62 -4.76 3.23 6.12
CA THR A 62 -3.43 2.78 6.54
C THR A 62 -2.59 3.89 7.16
N LYS A 63 -3.06 5.14 7.10
CA LYS A 63 -2.35 6.36 7.52
C LYS A 63 -1.00 6.55 6.81
N LEU A 64 -0.77 5.87 5.68
CA LEU A 64 0.42 6.04 4.84
C LEU A 64 0.45 7.41 4.16
N TYR A 65 -0.66 8.14 4.13
CA TYR A 65 -0.73 9.51 3.61
C TYR A 65 0.20 10.49 4.35
N GLN A 66 0.63 10.21 5.60
CA GLN A 66 1.59 11.07 6.31
C GLN A 66 3.05 10.91 5.84
N LEU A 67 3.35 9.94 4.96
CA LEU A 67 4.69 9.71 4.39
C LEU A 67 4.90 10.39 3.03
N ILE A 68 3.89 11.10 2.52
CA ILE A 68 3.89 11.78 1.22
C ILE A 68 3.93 13.29 1.46
#